data_AF-A0A6P1M4U2-F1
#
_entry.id   AF-A0A6P1M4U2-F1
#
_cell.length_a   1.000
_cell.length_b   1.000
_cell.length_c   1.000
_cell.angle_alpha   90.00
_cell.angle_beta   90.00
_cell.angle_gamma   90.00
#
_symmetry.space_group_name_H-M   'P 1'
#
loop_
_entity.id
_entity.type
_entity.pdbx_description
1 polymer ?
#
loop_
_entity_poly.entity_id
_entity_poly.type
_entity_poly.pdbx_seq_one_letter_code
_entity_poly.pdbx_strand_id
1 'polypeptide(L)' 'MATNPIGKGTKTIGINMNKKMADELEKRASSMHISKSKYCKIILQQWIDSGKKLTLSEKQ' A
#
# COMPACT_ATOMS: atom_id res chain seq x y z
N MET A 1 -17.50 2.01 23.94
CA MET A 1 -16.30 1.88 23.07
C MET A 1 -16.64 2.50 21.73
N ALA A 2 -15.90 3.52 21.28
CA ALA A 2 -16.21 4.20 20.02
C ALA A 2 -15.83 3.30 18.83
N THR A 3 -16.83 2.77 18.12
CA THR A 3 -16.64 2.11 16.83
C THR A 3 -16.46 3.20 15.76
N ASN A 4 -15.21 3.56 15.46
CA ASN A 4 -14.93 4.45 14.32
C ASN A 4 -15.48 3.82 13.02
N PRO A 5 -16.07 4.61 12.12
CA PRO A 5 -16.66 4.10 10.89
C PRO A 5 -15.53 3.76 9.90
N ILE A 6 -14.91 2.60 10.08
CA ILE A 6 -14.35 1.87 8.94
C ILE A 6 -15.57 1.39 8.16
N GLY A 7 -15.87 1.96 6.98
CA GLY A 7 -16.74 1.23 6.05
C GLY A 7 -17.80 1.96 5.24
N LYS A 8 -17.86 3.29 5.17
CA LYS A 8 -18.72 3.93 4.13
C LYS A 8 -17.88 4.36 2.94
N GLY A 9 -17.81 3.51 1.92
CA GLY A 9 -17.13 3.77 0.65
C GLY A 9 -15.68 3.25 0.53
N THR A 10 -15.15 2.56 1.55
CA THR A 10 -13.81 1.98 1.53
C THR A 10 -13.85 0.49 1.15
N LYS A 11 -12.95 0.05 0.26
CA LYS A 11 -12.74 -1.37 -0.04
C LYS A 11 -11.42 -1.85 0.57
N THR A 12 -11.43 -3.04 1.15
CA THR A 12 -10.20 -3.71 1.62
C THR A 12 -9.54 -4.43 0.46
N ILE A 13 -8.23 -4.26 0.30
CA ILE A 13 -7.42 -4.94 -0.72
C ILE A 13 -6.37 -5.79 0.00
N GLY A 14 -6.39 -7.09 -0.24
CA GLY A 14 -5.30 -7.99 0.13
C GLY A 14 -4.21 -7.95 -0.95
N ILE A 15 -2.97 -7.74 -0.55
CA ILE A 15 -1.82 -7.75 -1.47
C ILE A 15 -0.91 -8.90 -1.06
N ASN A 16 -0.76 -9.89 -1.94
CA ASN A 16 0.21 -10.94 -1.76
C ASN A 16 1.60 -10.43 -2.17
N MET A 17 2.60 -10.63 -1.31
CA MET A 17 3.98 -10.25 -1.57
C MET A 17 4.92 -11.16 -0.78
N ASN A 18 6.17 -11.28 -1.23
CA ASN A 18 7.17 -12.02 -0.48
C ASN A 18 7.50 -11.33 0.85
N LYS A 19 7.98 -12.11 1.82
CA LYS A 19 8.31 -11.62 3.17
C LYS A 19 9.31 -10.47 3.16
N LYS A 20 10.37 -10.57 2.33
CA LYS A 20 11.41 -9.54 2.25
C LYS A 20 10.84 -8.17 1.88
N MET A 21 9.97 -8.11 0.88
CA MET A 21 9.30 -6.87 0.46
C MET A 21 8.39 -6.33 1.57
N ALA A 22 7.67 -7.22 2.26
CA ALA A 22 6.82 -6.86 3.38
C ALA A 22 7.62 -6.23 4.53
N ASP A 23 8.78 -6.79 4.85
CA ASP A 23 9.69 -6.31 5.90
C ASP A 23 10.32 -4.95 5.51
N GLU A 24 10.69 -4.77 4.25
CA GLU A 24 11.21 -3.49 3.76
C GLU A 24 10.17 -2.36 3.84
N LEU A 25 8.92 -2.63 3.45
CA LEU A 25 7.82 -1.66 3.59
C LEU A 25 7.58 -1.28 5.05
N GLU A 26 7.67 -2.26 5.96
CA GLU A 26 7.48 -2.03 7.39
C GLU A 26 8.62 -1.22 8.01
N LYS A 27 9.87 -1.51 7.64
CA LYS A 27 11.04 -0.74 8.07
C LYS A 27 10.93 0.73 7.63
N ARG A 28 10.56 0.97 6.37
CA ARG A 28 10.39 2.34 5.84
C ARG A 28 9.23 3.06 6.51
N ALA A 29 8.08 2.40 6.67
CA ALA A 29 6.94 2.97 7.37
C ALA A 29 7.28 3.35 8.83
N SER A 30 8.02 2.47 9.53
CA SER A 30 8.50 2.69 10.89
C SER A 30 9.45 3.89 10.98
N SER A 31 10.39 4.03 10.04
CA SER A 31 11.30 5.20 9.99
C SER A 31 10.60 6.54 9.77
N MET A 32 9.37 6.51 9.24
CA MET A 32 8.53 7.68 9.01
C MET A 32 7.43 7.84 10.08
N HIS A 33 7.44 7.00 11.13
CA HIS A 33 6.44 6.97 12.20
C HIS A 33 4.98 6.86 11.68
N ILE A 34 4.76 6.07 10.62
CA ILE A 34 3.43 5.80 10.06
C ILE A 34 3.16 4.30 9.96
N SER A 35 1.88 3.93 9.91
CA SER A 35 1.51 2.52 9.73
C SER A 35 1.86 2.01 8.34
N LYS A 36 2.17 0.71 8.25
CA LYS A 36 2.44 0.01 6.98
C LYS A 36 1.31 0.24 5.95
N SER A 37 0.05 0.14 6.37
CA SER A 37 -1.11 0.39 5.49
C SER A 37 -1.17 1.83 4.99
N LYS A 38 -0.85 2.82 5.82
CA LYS A 38 -0.78 4.24 5.42
C LYS A 38 0.37 4.47 4.43
N TYR A 39 1.53 3.88 4.69
CA TYR A 39 2.67 3.95 3.79
C TYR A 39 2.37 3.34 2.42
N CYS A 40 1.78 2.15 2.37
CA CYS A 40 1.34 1.52 1.12
C CYS A 40 0.34 2.40 0.36
N LYS A 41 -0.62 3.02 1.05
CA LYS A 41 -1.59 3.94 0.43
C LYS A 41 -0.91 5.15 -0.21
N ILE A 42 0.08 5.75 0.46
CA ILE A 42 0.83 6.90 -0.06
C ILE A 42 1.59 6.52 -1.33
N ILE A 43 2.30 5.39 -1.33
CA ILE A 43 3.05 4.92 -2.51
C ILE A 43 2.12 4.69 -3.69
N LEU A 44 1.00 3.99 -3.47
CA LEU A 44 0.04 3.71 -4.54
C LEU A 44 -0.58 5.00 -5.10
N GLN A 45 -0.88 5.97 -4.24
CA GLN A 45 -1.38 7.28 -4.67
C GLN A 45 -0.33 8.03 -5.50
N GLN A 46 0.91 8.11 -5.02
CA GLN A 46 1.99 8.75 -5.77
C GLN A 46 2.24 8.10 -7.13
N TRP A 47 2.10 6.77 -7.19
CA TRP A 47 2.21 6.07 -8.47
C TRP A 47 1.07 6.45 -9.44
N ILE A 48 -0.18 6.49 -8.97
CA ILE A 48 -1.32 6.96 -9.77
C ILE A 48 -1.10 8.40 -10.24
N ASP A 49 -0.71 9.30 -9.32
CA ASP A 49 -0.48 10.72 -9.61
C ASP A 49 0.68 10.93 -10.59
N SER A 50 1.65 10.00 -10.63
CA SER A 50 2.78 10.07 -11.56
C SER A 50 2.39 9.85 -13.03
N GLY A 51 1.19 9.32 -13.31
CA GLY A 51 0.74 8.99 -14.66
C GLY A 51 1.54 7.87 -15.35
N LYS A 52 2.49 7.25 -14.66
CA LYS A 52 3.33 6.17 -15.20
C LYS A 52 2.53 4.88 -15.30
N LYS A 53 2.20 4.44 -16.51
CA LYS A 53 1.59 3.13 -16.74
C LYS A 53 2.63 2.04 -16.49
N LEU A 54 2.32 1.08 -15.62
CA LEU A 54 3.10 -0.13 -15.48
C LEU A 54 2.78 -1.00 -16.70
N THR A 55 3.68 -1.04 -17.69
CA THR A 55 3.60 -2.03 -18.78
C THR A 55 4.06 -3.37 -18.23
N LEU A 56 3.14 -4.12 -17.65
CA LEU A 56 3.36 -5.53 -17.33
C LEU A 56 3.18 -6.33 -18.61
N SER A 57 4.28 -6.54 -19.33
CA SER A 57 4.32 -7.54 -20.39
C SER A 57 4.59 -8.89 -19.72
N GLU A 58 3.68 -9.84 -19.86
CA GLU A 58 3.97 -11.23 -19.49
C GLU A 58 5.13 -11.71 -20.37
N LYS A 59 6.17 -12.30 -19.76
CA LYS A 59 7.11 -13.12 -20.52
C LYS A 59 6.34 -14.36 -20.95
N GLN A 60 5.99 -14.44 -22.24
CA GLN A 60 5.67 -15.69 -22.90
C GLN A 60 6.87 -16.65 -22.84
#